data_AF-A0A5K8A2Q8-F1
#
_entry.id   AF-A0A5K8A2Q8-F1
#
_cell.length_a   1.000
_cell.length_b   1.000
_cell.length_c   1.000
_cell.angle_alpha   90.00
_cell.angle_beta   90.00
_cell.angle_gamma   90.00
#
_symmetry.space_group_name_H-M   'P 1'
#
loop_
_entity.id
_entity.type
_entity.pdbx_description
1 polymer ?
#
loop_
_entity_poly.entity_id
_entity_poly.type
_entity_poly.pdbx_seq_one_letter_code
_entity_poly.pdbx_strand_id
1 'polypeptide(L)'
;MNTLEFISKVVESIAWPFVFVVLILLLKEPIKNIFPFIERLKVKDFELNFRRQAEETMQSIIGVDSSIERVDIEKLNMSPMEAVLMAWKKLEEAAEIKYLELEPKLQKKKFGPDHALGYFEYMGTLVPETKKALSELRLLRNQAMLFPKEAVSEDGANAFVGAANKIRKQIEAISAVTKIKLTTLSYVLFEINAVLDTGKYDHISIDDIHREIENGTVLRFIAKEAAEDIDLSLILDRDSDELNFEKTYTRHLQSIYGGYAGQERRKWGVENKGLCLLIAWTIEIIQRGSGWQANEDIA
;
A
#
# COMPACT_ATOMS: atom_id res chain seq x y z
N MET A 1 19.59 -59.42 45.42
CA MET A 1 18.31 -58.88 44.90
C MET A 1 17.36 -60.04 44.75
N ASN A 2 16.24 -60.00 45.46
CA ASN A 2 15.19 -60.99 45.27
C ASN A 2 14.51 -60.75 43.92
N THR A 3 14.07 -61.80 43.25
CA THR A 3 13.40 -61.72 41.93
C THR A 3 12.23 -60.72 41.93
N LEU A 4 11.55 -60.58 43.08
CA LEU A 4 10.49 -59.60 43.32
C LEU A 4 10.97 -58.13 43.27
N GLU A 5 12.17 -57.83 43.80
CA GLU A 5 12.74 -56.48 43.79
C GLU A 5 13.13 -56.02 42.39
N PHE A 6 13.62 -56.96 41.57
CA PHE A 6 13.96 -56.69 40.15
C PHE A 6 12.70 -56.35 39.35
N ILE A 7 11.64 -57.16 39.50
CA ILE A 7 10.36 -56.92 38.83
C ILE A 7 9.76 -55.57 39.24
N SER A 8 9.83 -55.21 40.53
CA SER A 8 9.32 -53.92 41.03
C SER A 8 10.00 -52.72 40.37
N LYS A 9 11.34 -52.73 40.28
CA LYS A 9 12.10 -51.61 39.66
C LYS A 9 11.86 -51.49 38.16
N VAL A 10 11.69 -52.62 37.46
CA VAL A 10 11.37 -52.63 36.03
C VAL A 10 9.97 -52.05 35.78
N VAL A 11 8.99 -52.41 36.61
CA VAL A 11 7.62 -51.86 36.52
C VAL A 11 7.61 -50.36 36.79
N GLU A 12 8.30 -49.88 37.84
CA GLU A 12 8.40 -48.44 38.13
C GLU A 12 9.02 -47.65 36.96
N SER A 13 10.04 -48.21 36.29
CA SER A 13 10.70 -47.55 35.17
C SER A 13 9.87 -47.55 33.87
N ILE A 14 8.97 -48.53 33.68
CA ILE A 14 8.18 -48.68 32.44
C ILE A 14 6.75 -48.13 32.60
N ALA A 15 6.23 -48.01 33.83
CA ALA A 15 4.88 -47.55 34.08
C ALA A 15 4.58 -46.20 33.44
N TRP A 16 5.45 -45.19 33.61
CA TRP A 16 5.24 -43.85 33.02
C TRP A 16 5.31 -43.83 31.49
N PRO A 17 6.34 -44.41 30.83
CA PRO A 17 6.37 -44.54 29.37
C PRO A 17 5.17 -45.31 28.82
N PHE A 18 4.77 -46.39 29.49
CA PHE A 18 3.61 -47.19 29.08
C PHE A 18 2.31 -46.40 29.18
N VAL A 19 2.06 -45.73 30.31
CA VAL A 19 0.90 -44.85 30.50
C VAL A 19 0.89 -43.73 29.47
N PHE A 20 2.04 -43.13 29.17
CA PHE A 20 2.14 -42.07 28.17
C PHE A 20 1.79 -42.57 26.75
N VAL A 21 2.29 -43.75 26.36
CA VAL A 21 1.95 -44.38 25.08
C VAL A 21 0.47 -44.72 25.02
N VAL A 22 -0.09 -45.31 26.08
CA VAL A 22 -1.53 -45.61 26.17
C VAL A 22 -2.35 -44.32 26.07
N LEU A 23 -1.95 -43.25 26.74
CA LEU A 23 -2.61 -41.94 26.70
C LEU A 23 -2.56 -41.32 25.29
N ILE A 24 -1.44 -41.40 24.58
CA ILE A 24 -1.34 -40.97 23.17
C ILE A 24 -2.27 -41.81 22.28
N LEU A 25 -2.30 -43.14 22.47
CA LEU A 25 -3.16 -44.02 21.67
C LEU A 25 -4.64 -43.75 21.92
N LEU A 26 -5.04 -43.50 23.17
CA LEU A 26 -6.41 -43.13 23.54
C LEU A 26 -6.79 -41.74 23.03
N LEU A 27 -5.85 -40.78 22.98
CA LEU A 27 -6.11 -39.41 22.52
C LEU A 27 -6.03 -39.23 21.00
N LYS A 28 -5.39 -40.15 20.27
CA LYS A 28 -5.25 -40.05 18.81
C LYS A 28 -6.60 -39.99 18.08
N GLU A 29 -7.56 -40.81 18.48
CA GLU A 29 -8.89 -40.81 17.89
C GLU A 29 -9.69 -39.52 18.18
N PRO A 30 -9.84 -39.06 19.45
CA PRO A 30 -10.56 -37.83 19.72
C PRO A 30 -9.89 -36.59 19.09
N ILE A 31 -8.54 -36.51 19.04
CA ILE A 31 -7.85 -35.40 18.37
C ILE A 31 -8.12 -35.42 16.86
N LYS A 32 -8.09 -36.59 16.22
CA LYS A 32 -8.39 -36.73 14.79
C LYS A 32 -9.84 -36.32 14.48
N ASN A 33 -10.76 -36.57 15.39
CA ASN A 33 -12.17 -36.19 15.23
C ASN A 33 -12.41 -34.67 15.44
N ILE A 34 -11.53 -33.99 16.18
CA ILE A 34 -11.61 -32.53 16.40
C ILE A 34 -11.01 -31.76 15.22
N PHE A 35 -10.03 -32.30 14.50
CA PHE A 35 -9.36 -31.58 13.40
C PHE A 35 -10.33 -31.07 12.31
N PRO A 36 -11.29 -31.87 11.79
CA PRO A 36 -12.29 -31.39 10.84
C PRO A 36 -13.20 -30.28 11.41
N PHE A 37 -13.46 -30.28 12.71
CA PHE A 37 -14.24 -29.22 13.36
C PHE A 37 -13.47 -27.90 13.39
N ILE A 38 -12.17 -27.95 13.73
CA ILE A 38 -11.30 -26.76 13.71
C ILE A 38 -11.17 -26.21 12.30
N GLU A 39 -11.02 -27.07 11.30
CA GLU A 39 -10.92 -26.65 9.89
C GLU A 39 -12.21 -25.94 9.43
N ARG A 40 -13.38 -26.53 9.73
CA ARG A 40 -14.68 -25.91 9.43
C ARG A 40 -14.89 -24.59 10.17
N LEU A 41 -14.46 -24.51 11.44
CA LEU A 41 -14.54 -23.28 12.22
C LEU A 41 -13.67 -22.19 11.59
N LYS A 42 -12.41 -22.49 11.24
CA LYS A 42 -11.50 -21.55 10.58
C LYS A 42 -12.05 -21.06 9.24
N VAL A 43 -12.64 -21.94 8.44
CA VAL A 43 -13.28 -21.58 7.17
C VAL A 43 -14.45 -20.64 7.41
N LYS A 44 -15.32 -20.92 8.38
CA LYS A 44 -16.46 -20.08 8.72
C LYS A 44 -16.05 -18.72 9.31
N ASP A 45 -15.04 -18.70 10.15
CA ASP A 45 -14.48 -17.46 10.71
C ASP A 45 -13.86 -16.60 9.61
N PHE A 46 -13.17 -17.23 8.65
CA PHE A 46 -12.67 -16.54 7.48
C PHE A 46 -13.81 -15.97 6.62
N GLU A 47 -14.82 -16.77 6.29
CA GLU A 47 -15.98 -16.37 5.49
C GLU A 47 -16.65 -15.11 6.05
N LEU A 48 -16.92 -15.10 7.36
CA LEU A 48 -17.53 -13.97 8.05
C LEU A 48 -16.65 -12.72 8.02
N ASN A 49 -15.35 -12.88 8.28
CA ASN A 49 -14.40 -11.77 8.28
C ASN A 49 -14.16 -11.21 6.88
N PHE A 50 -14.12 -12.07 5.86
CA PHE A 50 -13.99 -11.69 4.47
C PHE A 50 -15.19 -10.86 4.03
N ARG A 51 -16.41 -11.35 4.28
CA ARG A 51 -17.64 -10.62 3.94
C ARG A 51 -17.68 -9.24 4.61
N ARG A 52 -17.46 -9.20 5.93
CA ARG A 52 -17.49 -7.94 6.70
C ARG A 52 -16.50 -6.91 6.16
N GLN A 53 -15.23 -7.31 5.97
CA GLN A 53 -14.21 -6.41 5.46
C GLN A 53 -14.51 -5.95 4.02
N ALA A 54 -14.96 -6.85 3.15
CA ALA A 54 -15.33 -6.48 1.78
C ALA A 54 -16.49 -5.47 1.74
N GLU A 55 -17.49 -5.63 2.61
CA GLU A 55 -18.61 -4.68 2.75
C GLU A 55 -18.13 -3.32 3.29
N GLU A 56 -17.32 -3.30 4.34
CA GLU A 56 -16.74 -2.07 4.91
C GLU A 56 -15.91 -1.32 3.88
N THR A 57 -15.02 -2.03 3.17
CA THR A 57 -14.22 -1.47 2.08
C THR A 57 -15.11 -0.89 0.98
N MET A 58 -16.14 -1.62 0.54
CA MET A 58 -17.09 -1.14 -0.47
C MET A 58 -17.84 0.12 -0.05
N GLN A 59 -18.25 0.21 1.23
CA GLN A 59 -18.99 1.35 1.79
C GLN A 59 -18.09 2.58 1.97
N SER A 60 -16.80 2.38 2.24
CA SER A 60 -15.84 3.48 2.44
C SER A 60 -15.57 4.32 1.18
N ILE A 61 -15.82 3.76 -0.02
CA ILE A 61 -15.56 4.44 -1.30
C ILE A 61 -16.73 5.37 -1.64
N ILE A 62 -16.49 6.68 -1.56
CA ILE A 62 -17.42 7.78 -1.84
C ILE A 62 -17.37 8.18 -3.34
N GLY A 63 -18.47 8.72 -3.88
CA GLY A 63 -18.45 9.49 -5.14
C GLY A 63 -18.72 8.73 -6.44
N VAL A 64 -19.05 7.43 -6.38
CA VAL A 64 -19.56 6.67 -7.52
C VAL A 64 -20.97 6.23 -7.18
N ASP A 65 -21.92 6.46 -8.10
CA ASP A 65 -23.34 6.20 -7.88
C ASP A 65 -23.54 4.79 -7.27
N SER A 66 -24.30 4.78 -6.18
CA SER A 66 -24.44 3.69 -5.21
C SER A 66 -25.24 2.49 -5.71
N SER A 67 -25.57 2.47 -7.01
CA SER A 67 -26.07 1.25 -7.64
C SER A 67 -24.94 0.23 -7.59
N ILE A 68 -25.02 -0.65 -6.59
CA ILE A 68 -24.30 -1.91 -6.58
C ILE A 68 -24.66 -2.54 -7.91
N GLU A 69 -23.78 -2.47 -8.91
CA GLU A 69 -23.78 -3.44 -9.99
C GLU A 69 -23.49 -4.76 -9.29
N ARG A 70 -24.53 -5.35 -8.69
CA ARG A 70 -24.52 -6.72 -8.21
C ARG A 70 -24.26 -7.50 -9.47
N VAL A 71 -23.01 -7.90 -9.62
CA VAL A 71 -22.65 -8.84 -10.65
C VAL A 71 -23.38 -10.10 -10.24
N ASP A 72 -24.40 -10.45 -10.99
CA ASP A 72 -25.18 -11.64 -10.74
C ASP A 72 -24.27 -12.84 -11.05
N ILE A 73 -23.60 -13.33 -10.00
CA ILE A 73 -22.57 -14.37 -10.09
C ILE A 73 -23.20 -15.65 -10.67
N GLU A 74 -24.47 -15.92 -10.33
CA GLU A 74 -25.25 -17.03 -10.88
C GLU A 74 -25.43 -16.90 -12.39
N LYS A 75 -25.75 -15.70 -12.91
CA LYS A 75 -25.84 -15.47 -14.38
C LYS A 75 -24.52 -15.68 -15.11
N LEU A 76 -23.38 -15.51 -14.44
CA LEU A 76 -22.06 -15.72 -15.04
C LEU A 76 -21.61 -17.18 -15.01
N ASN A 77 -22.37 -18.10 -14.38
CA ASN A 77 -21.99 -19.50 -14.16
C ASN A 77 -20.60 -19.65 -13.52
N MET A 78 -20.29 -18.79 -12.55
CA MET A 78 -19.00 -18.76 -11.85
C MET A 78 -19.19 -19.05 -10.36
N SER A 79 -18.17 -19.61 -9.71
CA SER A 79 -18.14 -19.65 -8.24
C SER A 79 -17.85 -18.26 -7.64
N PRO A 80 -18.24 -17.99 -6.38
CA PRO A 80 -17.93 -16.73 -5.70
C PRO A 80 -16.43 -16.37 -5.71
N MET A 81 -15.56 -17.35 -5.50
CA MET A 81 -14.10 -17.17 -5.58
C MET A 81 -13.65 -16.76 -7.00
N GLU A 82 -14.21 -17.37 -8.04
CA GLU A 82 -13.89 -17.01 -9.42
C GLU A 82 -14.35 -15.60 -9.75
N ALA A 83 -15.50 -15.15 -9.20
CA ALA A 83 -15.97 -13.78 -9.35
C ALA A 83 -15.01 -12.76 -8.71
N VAL A 84 -14.48 -13.06 -7.52
CA VAL A 84 -13.46 -12.25 -6.83
C VAL A 84 -12.19 -12.12 -7.70
N LEU A 85 -11.67 -13.24 -8.20
CA LEU A 85 -10.46 -13.25 -9.03
C LEU A 85 -10.67 -12.52 -10.36
N MET A 86 -11.81 -12.72 -11.01
CA MET A 86 -12.14 -12.02 -12.25
C MET A 86 -12.29 -10.51 -12.03
N ALA A 87 -12.95 -10.08 -10.94
CA ALA A 87 -13.11 -8.66 -10.64
C ALA A 87 -11.76 -7.99 -10.37
N TRP A 88 -10.86 -8.65 -9.61
CA TRP A 88 -9.51 -8.15 -9.42
C TRP A 88 -8.75 -8.03 -10.73
N LYS A 89 -8.81 -9.06 -11.58
CA LYS A 89 -8.16 -9.05 -12.90
C LYS A 89 -8.67 -7.90 -13.78
N LYS A 90 -9.99 -7.68 -13.82
CA LYS A 90 -10.60 -6.56 -14.57
C LYS A 90 -10.16 -5.19 -14.04
N LEU A 91 -9.96 -5.06 -12.73
CA LEU A 91 -9.41 -3.86 -12.12
C LEU A 91 -7.96 -3.62 -12.53
N GLU A 92 -7.12 -4.66 -12.52
CA GLU A 92 -5.73 -4.59 -13.02
C GLU A 92 -5.67 -4.22 -14.50
N GLU A 93 -6.52 -4.86 -15.33
CA GLU A 93 -6.61 -4.57 -16.77
C GLU A 93 -7.03 -3.12 -17.02
N ALA A 94 -8.02 -2.60 -16.28
CA ALA A 94 -8.44 -1.20 -16.41
C ALA A 94 -7.34 -0.22 -15.99
N ALA A 95 -6.61 -0.53 -14.91
CA ALA A 95 -5.46 0.26 -14.49
C ALA A 95 -4.35 0.27 -15.55
N GLU A 96 -4.05 -0.89 -16.14
CA GLU A 96 -3.05 -0.99 -17.21
C GLU A 96 -3.46 -0.19 -18.45
N ILE A 97 -4.70 -0.34 -18.92
CA ILE A 97 -5.24 0.43 -20.05
C ILE A 97 -5.10 1.93 -19.76
N LYS A 98 -5.51 2.36 -18.57
CA LYS A 98 -5.47 3.77 -18.19
C LYS A 98 -4.05 4.31 -18.06
N TYR A 99 -3.15 3.51 -17.52
CA TYR A 99 -1.73 3.86 -17.44
C TYR A 99 -1.13 4.06 -18.84
N LEU A 100 -1.40 3.16 -19.78
CA LEU A 100 -0.90 3.25 -21.16
C LEU A 100 -1.54 4.41 -21.95
N GLU A 101 -2.80 4.76 -21.64
CA GLU A 101 -3.49 5.95 -22.17
C GLU A 101 -2.80 7.24 -21.71
N LEU A 102 -2.45 7.33 -20.41
CA LEU A 102 -1.88 8.53 -19.81
C LEU A 102 -0.36 8.67 -20.04
N GLU A 103 0.36 7.55 -20.22
CA GLU A 103 1.82 7.50 -20.44
C GLU A 103 2.20 6.70 -21.70
N PRO A 104 1.78 7.13 -22.92
CA PRO A 104 2.01 6.39 -24.16
C PRO A 104 3.49 6.18 -24.50
N LYS A 105 4.39 6.99 -23.94
CA LYS A 105 5.84 6.84 -24.12
C LYS A 105 6.44 5.66 -23.34
N LEU A 106 5.74 5.12 -22.34
CA LEU A 106 6.24 4.05 -21.45
C LEU A 106 5.78 2.64 -21.84
N GLN A 107 5.05 2.50 -22.95
CA GLN A 107 4.49 1.22 -23.47
C GLN A 107 5.51 0.08 -23.68
N LYS A 108 6.81 0.40 -23.79
CA LYS A 108 7.87 -0.59 -24.09
C LYS A 108 8.39 -1.36 -22.87
N LYS A 109 7.99 -1.00 -21.65
CA LYS A 109 8.48 -1.63 -20.43
C LYS A 109 7.43 -2.59 -19.88
N LYS A 110 7.77 -3.88 -19.77
CA LYS A 110 6.91 -4.85 -19.08
C LYS A 110 6.97 -4.56 -17.58
N PHE A 111 5.82 -4.31 -16.99
CA PHE A 111 5.70 -4.16 -15.56
C PHE A 111 5.00 -5.36 -14.93
N GLY A 112 5.18 -5.54 -13.61
CA GLY A 112 4.47 -6.57 -12.86
C GLY A 112 2.97 -6.23 -12.71
N PRO A 113 2.13 -7.22 -12.33
CA PRO A 113 0.66 -7.07 -12.28
C PRO A 113 0.15 -5.95 -11.37
N ASP A 114 0.88 -5.60 -10.31
CA ASP A 114 0.52 -4.51 -9.39
C ASP A 114 1.05 -3.13 -9.81
N HIS A 115 1.79 -3.01 -10.91
CA HIS A 115 2.51 -1.78 -11.23
C HIS A 115 1.60 -0.62 -11.58
N ALA A 116 0.62 -0.81 -12.47
CA ALA A 116 -0.29 0.26 -12.88
C ALA A 116 -1.14 0.76 -11.70
N LEU A 117 -1.58 -0.15 -10.83
CA LEU A 117 -2.25 0.21 -9.58
C LEU A 117 -1.34 1.01 -8.66
N GLY A 118 -0.10 0.54 -8.44
CA GLY A 118 0.90 1.26 -7.66
C GLY A 118 1.27 2.63 -8.23
N TYR A 119 1.22 2.79 -9.55
CA TYR A 119 1.42 4.08 -10.22
C TYR A 119 0.36 5.10 -9.80
N PHE A 120 -0.92 4.74 -9.84
CA PHE A 120 -2.00 5.65 -9.41
C PHE A 120 -1.97 5.95 -7.90
N GLU A 121 -1.57 4.98 -7.07
CA GLU A 121 -1.34 5.19 -5.63
C GLU A 121 -0.17 6.16 -5.35
N TYR A 122 0.86 6.11 -6.19
CA TYR A 122 2.06 6.95 -6.11
C TYR A 122 1.81 8.37 -6.61
N MET A 123 1.14 8.51 -7.75
CA MET A 123 0.84 9.82 -8.35
C MET A 123 -0.24 10.59 -7.60
N GLY A 124 -0.89 9.99 -6.60
CA GLY A 124 -1.89 10.64 -5.76
C GLY A 124 -3.17 11.01 -6.51
N THR A 125 -3.45 10.35 -7.63
CA THR A 125 -4.65 10.54 -8.45
C THR A 125 -5.88 9.85 -7.85
N LEU A 126 -5.66 8.90 -6.94
CA LEU A 126 -6.72 8.26 -6.17
C LEU A 126 -6.99 9.07 -4.89
N VAL A 127 -8.27 9.25 -4.57
CA VAL A 127 -8.67 9.81 -3.27
C VAL A 127 -8.20 8.89 -2.13
N PRO A 128 -7.88 9.42 -0.93
CA PRO A 128 -7.32 8.63 0.18
C PRO A 128 -8.12 7.37 0.52
N GLU A 129 -9.44 7.45 0.48
CA GLU A 129 -10.37 6.36 0.78
C GLU A 129 -10.22 5.22 -0.24
N THR A 130 -10.09 5.57 -1.52
CA THR A 130 -9.89 4.61 -2.62
C THR A 130 -8.52 3.93 -2.53
N LYS A 131 -7.48 4.67 -2.16
CA LYS A 131 -6.15 4.11 -1.92
C LYS A 131 -6.18 3.09 -0.77
N LYS A 132 -6.82 3.45 0.34
CA LYS A 132 -7.01 2.53 1.48
C LYS A 132 -7.80 1.28 1.05
N ALA A 133 -8.92 1.48 0.35
CA ALA A 133 -9.75 0.40 -0.15
C ALA A 133 -9.01 -0.54 -1.10
N LEU A 134 -8.19 -0.01 -2.00
CA LEU A 134 -7.37 -0.80 -2.91
C LEU A 134 -6.39 -1.72 -2.15
N SER A 135 -5.73 -1.18 -1.11
CA SER A 135 -4.84 -1.96 -0.25
C SER A 135 -5.58 -3.06 0.51
N GLU A 136 -6.76 -2.76 1.05
CA GLU A 136 -7.63 -3.72 1.73
C GLU A 136 -8.09 -4.85 0.80
N LEU A 137 -8.54 -4.53 -0.43
CA LEU A 137 -8.91 -5.54 -1.42
C LEU A 137 -7.73 -6.44 -1.82
N ARG A 138 -6.52 -5.87 -1.96
CA ARG A 138 -5.31 -6.65 -2.24
C ARG A 138 -5.05 -7.68 -1.14
N LEU A 139 -5.21 -7.29 0.12
CA LEU A 139 -5.09 -8.18 1.27
C LEU A 139 -6.19 -9.25 1.29
N LEU A 140 -7.44 -8.87 1.07
CA LEU A 140 -8.58 -9.80 1.05
C LEU A 140 -8.43 -10.85 -0.05
N ARG A 141 -8.02 -10.45 -1.27
CA ARG A 141 -7.71 -11.37 -2.37
C ARG A 141 -6.62 -12.36 -1.95
N ASN A 142 -5.53 -11.87 -1.35
CA ASN A 142 -4.41 -12.72 -0.93
C ASN A 142 -4.85 -13.73 0.13
N GLN A 143 -5.66 -13.30 1.09
CA GLN A 143 -6.19 -14.18 2.13
C GLN A 143 -7.13 -15.23 1.52
N ALA A 144 -8.02 -14.84 0.61
CA ALA A 144 -8.94 -15.76 -0.06
C ALA A 144 -8.24 -16.92 -0.77
N MET A 145 -7.05 -16.69 -1.35
CA MET A 145 -6.25 -17.73 -2.00
C MET A 145 -5.70 -18.80 -1.04
N LEU A 146 -5.70 -18.56 0.27
CA LEU A 146 -5.25 -19.52 1.29
C LEU A 146 -6.34 -20.50 1.74
N PHE A 147 -7.60 -20.24 1.37
CA PHE A 147 -8.76 -21.03 1.79
C PHE A 147 -9.38 -21.79 0.61
N PRO A 148 -10.15 -22.85 0.87
CA PRO A 148 -10.93 -23.54 -0.16
C PRO A 148 -11.88 -22.57 -0.90
N LYS A 149 -12.25 -22.90 -2.14
CA LYS A 149 -13.12 -22.04 -2.97
C LYS A 149 -14.47 -21.76 -2.30
N GLU A 150 -14.96 -22.71 -1.53
CA GLU A 150 -16.23 -22.69 -0.80
C GLU A 150 -16.20 -21.76 0.41
N ALA A 151 -15.02 -21.27 0.83
CA ALA A 151 -14.87 -20.37 1.97
C ALA A 151 -15.30 -18.93 1.67
N VAL A 152 -15.49 -18.58 0.40
CA VAL A 152 -15.99 -17.27 -0.02
C VAL A 152 -17.49 -17.39 -0.28
N SER A 153 -18.29 -16.69 0.52
CA SER A 153 -19.74 -16.60 0.32
C SER A 153 -20.10 -15.68 -0.84
N GLU A 154 -21.30 -15.87 -1.38
CA GLU A 154 -21.83 -15.04 -2.47
C GLU A 154 -21.94 -13.56 -2.07
N ASP A 155 -22.43 -13.27 -0.86
CA ASP A 155 -22.49 -11.91 -0.33
C ASP A 155 -21.10 -11.26 -0.26
N GLY A 156 -20.11 -12.00 0.25
CA GLY A 156 -18.73 -11.52 0.36
C GLY A 156 -18.11 -11.27 -1.01
N ALA A 157 -18.34 -12.17 -1.97
CA ALA A 157 -17.90 -11.98 -3.35
C ALA A 157 -18.57 -10.76 -3.99
N ASN A 158 -19.89 -10.58 -3.81
CA ASN A 158 -20.62 -9.43 -4.33
C ASN A 158 -20.09 -8.10 -3.76
N ALA A 159 -19.79 -8.04 -2.46
CA ALA A 159 -19.20 -6.87 -1.83
C ALA A 159 -17.79 -6.57 -2.39
N PHE A 160 -16.95 -7.60 -2.54
CA PHE A 160 -15.61 -7.46 -3.12
C PHE A 160 -15.69 -6.95 -4.58
N VAL A 161 -16.54 -7.56 -5.39
CA VAL A 161 -16.75 -7.19 -6.80
C VAL A 161 -17.28 -5.75 -6.89
N GLY A 162 -18.22 -5.36 -6.02
CA GLY A 162 -18.73 -4.01 -5.93
C GLY A 162 -17.65 -2.99 -5.60
N ALA A 163 -16.80 -3.28 -4.59
CA ALA A 163 -15.66 -2.43 -4.26
C ALA A 163 -14.68 -2.31 -5.43
N ALA A 164 -14.29 -3.44 -6.05
CA ALA A 164 -13.37 -3.45 -7.20
C ALA A 164 -13.92 -2.63 -8.38
N ASN A 165 -15.22 -2.75 -8.68
CA ASN A 165 -15.87 -1.98 -9.74
C ASN A 165 -15.91 -0.47 -9.43
N LYS A 166 -16.13 -0.07 -8.17
CA LYS A 166 -16.06 1.36 -7.79
C LYS A 166 -14.66 1.93 -7.99
N ILE A 167 -13.61 1.21 -7.56
CA ILE A 167 -12.22 1.62 -7.78
C ILE A 167 -11.93 1.69 -9.29
N ARG A 168 -12.38 0.69 -10.06
CA ARG A 168 -12.23 0.64 -11.52
C ARG A 168 -12.83 1.88 -12.17
N LYS A 169 -14.07 2.23 -11.84
CA LYS A 169 -14.76 3.44 -12.36
C LYS A 169 -13.98 4.72 -12.03
N GLN A 170 -13.41 4.83 -10.82
CA GLN A 170 -12.58 5.98 -10.48
C GLN A 170 -11.28 6.03 -11.31
N ILE A 171 -10.62 4.90 -11.54
CA ILE A 171 -9.42 4.83 -12.39
C ILE A 171 -9.75 5.21 -13.84
N GLU A 172 -10.84 4.65 -14.39
CA GLU A 172 -11.32 4.96 -15.75
C GLU A 172 -11.60 6.46 -15.92
N ALA A 173 -12.11 7.11 -14.87
CA ALA A 173 -12.42 8.54 -14.83
C ALA A 173 -11.18 9.47 -14.72
N ILE A 174 -9.97 8.95 -14.50
CA ILE A 174 -8.75 9.77 -14.41
C ILE A 174 -8.44 10.39 -15.77
N SER A 175 -8.78 11.65 -16.00
CA SER A 175 -8.49 12.32 -17.29
C SER A 175 -7.03 12.72 -17.43
N ALA A 176 -6.33 12.98 -16.31
CA ALA A 176 -4.93 13.34 -16.29
C ALA A 176 -4.30 12.92 -14.95
N VAL A 177 -3.02 12.61 -15.00
CA VAL A 177 -2.20 12.48 -13.79
C VAL A 177 -1.70 13.87 -13.41
N THR A 178 -1.76 14.21 -12.13
CA THR A 178 -1.13 15.41 -11.59
C THR A 178 0.37 15.37 -11.86
N LYS A 179 0.82 15.98 -12.95
CA LYS A 179 2.23 16.15 -13.22
C LYS A 179 2.68 17.38 -12.46
N ILE A 180 3.46 17.17 -11.40
CA ILE A 180 4.22 18.27 -10.82
C ILE A 180 5.11 18.82 -11.94
N LYS A 181 5.00 20.12 -12.22
CA LYS A 181 5.83 20.76 -13.23
C LYS A 181 7.29 20.69 -12.76
N LEU A 182 8.18 20.23 -13.63
CA LEU A 182 9.63 20.21 -13.36
C LEU A 182 10.11 21.60 -12.94
N THR A 183 9.61 22.66 -13.58
CA THR A 183 9.93 24.04 -13.23
C THR A 183 9.60 24.39 -11.78
N THR A 184 8.54 23.82 -11.20
CA THR A 184 8.17 24.05 -9.80
C THR A 184 9.09 23.28 -8.84
N LEU A 185 9.49 22.04 -9.17
CA LEU A 185 10.49 21.30 -8.38
C LEU A 185 11.86 21.96 -8.44
N SER A 186 12.28 22.40 -9.63
CA SER A 186 13.52 23.14 -9.84
C SER A 186 13.50 24.47 -9.09
N TYR A 187 12.36 25.16 -9.05
CA TYR A 187 12.20 26.38 -8.24
C TYR A 187 12.42 26.10 -6.75
N VAL A 188 11.76 25.08 -6.19
CA VAL A 188 11.99 24.66 -4.79
C VAL A 188 13.46 24.31 -4.53
N LEU A 189 14.12 23.64 -5.46
CA LEU A 189 15.56 23.34 -5.35
C LEU A 189 16.41 24.61 -5.31
N PHE A 190 16.13 25.60 -6.16
CA PHE A 190 16.88 26.86 -6.16
C PHE A 190 16.70 27.64 -4.86
N GLU A 191 15.47 27.73 -4.37
CA GLU A 191 15.15 28.41 -3.11
C GLU A 191 15.86 27.73 -1.92
N ILE A 192 15.75 26.40 -1.78
CA ILE A 192 16.44 25.68 -0.70
C ILE A 192 17.96 25.77 -0.83
N ASN A 193 18.50 25.73 -2.05
CA ASN A 193 19.93 25.87 -2.29
C ASN A 193 20.44 27.26 -1.88
N ALA A 194 19.69 28.31 -2.18
CA ALA A 194 20.02 29.68 -1.75
C ALA A 194 20.02 29.79 -0.22
N VAL A 195 18.99 29.25 0.45
CA VAL A 195 18.92 29.20 1.92
C VAL A 195 20.10 28.43 2.51
N LEU A 196 20.44 27.27 1.94
CA LEU A 196 21.56 26.43 2.38
C LEU A 196 22.91 27.16 2.28
N ASP A 197 23.13 27.90 1.19
CA ASP A 197 24.39 28.64 0.94
C ASP A 197 24.65 29.71 2.01
N THR A 198 23.61 30.27 2.63
CA THR A 198 23.76 31.25 3.71
C THR A 198 24.46 30.69 4.96
N GLY A 199 24.38 29.37 5.19
CA GLY A 199 24.83 28.70 6.41
C GLY A 199 24.05 29.06 7.69
N LYS A 200 23.13 30.03 7.66
CA LYS A 200 22.35 30.49 8.83
C LYS A 200 21.41 29.39 9.36
N TYR A 201 20.94 28.54 8.45
CA TYR A 201 19.90 27.54 8.70
C TYR A 201 20.46 26.12 8.85
N ASP A 202 21.77 25.99 9.10
CA ASP A 202 22.45 24.71 9.34
C ASP A 202 21.93 23.96 10.59
N HIS A 203 21.20 24.66 11.46
CA HIS A 203 20.54 24.07 12.63
C HIS A 203 19.33 23.20 12.28
N ILE A 204 18.75 23.34 11.08
CA ILE A 204 17.65 22.50 10.62
C ILE A 204 18.18 21.08 10.42
N SER A 205 17.76 20.17 11.30
CA SER A 205 18.25 18.80 11.32
C SER A 205 17.49 17.90 10.33
N ILE A 206 18.03 16.69 10.09
CA ILE A 206 17.31 15.64 9.36
C ILE A 206 16.01 15.26 10.08
N ASP A 207 16.03 15.21 11.41
CA ASP A 207 14.86 14.85 12.22
C ASP A 207 13.76 15.91 12.14
N ASP A 208 14.12 17.19 12.01
CA ASP A 208 13.14 18.26 11.75
C ASP A 208 12.44 18.03 10.41
N ILE A 209 13.19 17.73 9.36
CA ILE A 209 12.62 17.46 8.03
C ILE A 209 11.73 16.21 8.06
N HIS A 210 12.15 15.13 8.72
CA HIS A 210 11.33 13.93 8.88
C HIS A 210 9.99 14.24 9.55
N ARG A 211 10.02 14.94 10.68
CA ARG A 211 8.81 15.33 11.42
C ARG A 211 7.87 16.15 10.56
N GLU A 212 8.37 17.14 9.84
CA GLU A 212 7.51 17.99 9.01
C GLU A 212 7.03 17.31 7.72
N ILE A 213 7.75 16.30 7.22
CA ILE A 213 7.26 15.43 6.14
C ILE A 213 6.10 14.55 6.62
N GLU A 214 6.21 13.97 7.81
CA GLU A 214 5.13 13.20 8.43
C GLU A 214 3.88 14.07 8.65
N ASN A 215 4.08 15.28 9.17
CA ASN A 215 3.00 16.26 9.39
C ASN A 215 2.43 16.86 8.10
N GLY A 216 3.15 16.74 6.99
CA GLY A 216 2.78 17.33 5.70
C GLY A 216 2.89 18.86 5.65
N THR A 217 3.83 19.41 6.42
CA THR A 217 4.02 20.84 6.63
C THR A 217 5.42 21.32 6.26
N VAL A 218 6.25 20.48 5.65
CA VAL A 218 7.67 20.75 5.37
C VAL A 218 7.93 22.05 4.62
N LEU A 219 7.15 22.40 3.58
CA LEU A 219 7.36 23.65 2.84
C LEU A 219 6.98 24.88 3.67
N ARG A 220 5.89 24.80 4.43
CA ARG A 220 5.49 25.87 5.37
C ARG A 220 6.48 26.04 6.50
N PHE A 221 7.04 24.95 7.00
CA PHE A 221 8.10 24.98 8.00
C PHE A 221 9.33 25.71 7.47
N ILE A 222 9.83 25.36 6.28
CA ILE A 222 10.98 26.05 5.68
C ILE A 222 10.67 27.52 5.38
N ALA A 223 9.49 27.82 4.83
CA ALA A 223 9.08 29.21 4.58
C ALA A 223 9.07 30.05 5.87
N LYS A 224 8.68 29.45 6.99
CA LYS A 224 8.65 30.11 8.30
C LYS A 224 10.06 30.28 8.89
N GLU A 225 10.88 29.23 8.87
CA GLU A 225 12.21 29.25 9.49
C GLU A 225 13.19 30.12 8.72
N ALA A 226 13.18 30.06 7.38
CA ALA A 226 14.05 30.86 6.53
C ALA A 226 13.52 32.27 6.24
N ALA A 227 12.22 32.53 6.52
CA ALA A 227 11.58 33.83 6.46
C ALA A 227 11.99 34.67 5.24
N GLU A 228 12.77 35.75 5.44
CA GLU A 228 13.19 36.68 4.38
C GLU A 228 14.22 36.09 3.41
N ASP A 229 14.90 35.01 3.77
CA ASP A 229 15.92 34.35 2.96
C ASP A 229 15.32 33.28 2.00
N ILE A 230 14.00 33.09 1.98
CA ILE A 230 13.32 32.18 1.04
C ILE A 230 12.01 32.78 0.50
N ASP A 231 11.75 32.60 -0.79
CA ASP A 231 10.44 32.90 -1.37
C ASP A 231 9.75 31.63 -1.86
N LEU A 232 8.68 31.22 -1.18
CA LEU A 232 7.80 30.13 -1.62
C LEU A 232 6.37 30.62 -1.89
N SER A 233 6.14 31.93 -1.95
CA SER A 233 4.81 32.53 -2.15
C SER A 233 4.13 32.01 -3.42
N LEU A 234 4.90 31.88 -4.51
CA LEU A 234 4.41 31.38 -5.80
C LEU A 234 3.79 29.98 -5.75
N ILE A 235 4.19 29.17 -4.77
CA ILE A 235 3.77 27.76 -4.60
C ILE A 235 2.88 27.53 -3.39
N LEU A 236 2.93 28.41 -2.37
CA LEU A 236 2.13 28.32 -1.13
C LEU A 236 0.84 29.15 -1.18
N ASP A 237 0.78 30.25 -1.93
CA ASP A 237 -0.36 31.19 -1.92
C ASP A 237 -1.47 30.84 -2.94
N ARG A 238 -1.29 29.79 -3.76
CA ARG A 238 -2.29 29.38 -4.74
C ARG A 238 -3.30 28.41 -4.11
N ASP A 239 -4.32 28.96 -3.46
CA ASP A 239 -5.51 28.23 -3.00
C ASP A 239 -6.48 27.85 -4.14
N SER A 240 -6.14 28.07 -5.41
CA SER A 240 -7.00 27.69 -6.54
C SER A 240 -6.97 26.17 -6.78
N ASP A 241 -8.15 25.56 -6.77
CA ASP A 241 -8.49 24.12 -6.91
C ASP A 241 -7.78 23.29 -8.00
N GLU A 242 -6.97 23.88 -8.88
CA GLU A 242 -6.09 23.13 -9.78
C GLU A 242 -4.80 22.71 -9.07
N LEU A 243 -4.92 21.63 -8.28
CA LEU A 243 -3.83 20.77 -7.84
C LEU A 243 -2.79 21.45 -6.94
N ASN A 244 -3.13 21.57 -5.66
CA ASN A 244 -2.25 22.02 -4.59
C ASN A 244 -0.86 21.30 -4.66
N PHE A 245 0.15 22.02 -5.14
CA PHE A 245 1.52 21.55 -5.31
C PHE A 245 2.08 21.02 -4.00
N GLU A 246 1.86 21.74 -2.89
CA GLU A 246 2.34 21.37 -1.56
C GLU A 246 1.83 19.98 -1.15
N LYS A 247 0.53 19.68 -1.37
CA LYS A 247 -0.03 18.36 -1.09
C LYS A 247 0.61 17.26 -1.94
N THR A 248 0.83 17.52 -3.22
CA THR A 248 1.40 16.52 -4.14
C THR A 248 2.89 16.29 -3.82
N TYR A 249 3.65 17.36 -3.62
CA TYR A 249 5.05 17.33 -3.21
C TYR A 249 5.24 16.58 -1.89
N THR A 250 4.42 16.91 -0.88
CA THR A 250 4.40 16.23 0.42
C THR A 250 4.17 14.73 0.27
N ARG A 251 3.19 14.31 -0.55
CA ARG A 251 2.88 12.89 -0.74
C ARG A 251 4.06 12.12 -1.35
N HIS A 252 4.80 12.74 -2.26
CA HIS A 252 6.02 12.13 -2.79
C HIS A 252 7.12 12.03 -1.73
N LEU A 253 7.32 13.08 -0.93
CA LEU A 253 8.27 13.02 0.19
C LEU A 253 7.91 11.94 1.21
N GLN A 254 6.64 11.81 1.58
CA GLN A 254 6.15 10.76 2.49
C GLN A 254 6.37 9.36 1.90
N SER A 255 6.24 9.20 0.58
CA SER A 255 6.56 7.94 -0.11
C SER A 255 8.06 7.61 -0.06
N ILE A 256 8.94 8.61 -0.19
CA ILE A 256 10.39 8.42 -0.04
C ILE A 256 10.72 8.09 1.41
N TYR A 257 10.19 8.87 2.36
CA TYR A 257 10.34 8.67 3.79
C TYR A 257 9.96 7.25 4.23
N GLY A 258 8.75 6.79 3.89
CA GLY A 258 8.28 5.45 4.27
C GLY A 258 9.12 4.29 3.70
N GLY A 259 9.88 4.52 2.62
CA GLY A 259 10.76 3.51 2.03
C GLY A 259 12.23 3.59 2.45
N TYR A 260 12.69 4.78 2.88
CA TYR A 260 14.12 5.08 2.97
C TYR A 260 14.55 5.87 4.21
N ALA A 261 13.63 6.22 5.11
CA ALA A 261 13.99 6.82 6.40
C ALA A 261 15.04 5.97 7.12
N GLY A 262 16.07 6.62 7.67
CA GLY A 262 17.24 6.01 8.30
C GLY A 262 18.28 5.47 7.31
N GLN A 263 18.09 5.65 6.00
CA GLN A 263 19.02 5.20 4.94
C GLN A 263 19.58 6.37 4.11
N GLU A 264 19.43 7.60 4.59
CA GLU A 264 19.74 8.85 3.88
C GLU A 264 21.20 8.87 3.43
N ARG A 265 22.11 8.56 4.36
CA ARG A 265 23.55 8.45 4.12
C ARG A 265 23.87 7.42 3.05
N ARG A 266 23.24 6.24 3.13
CA ARG A 266 23.49 5.13 2.21
C ARG A 266 23.02 5.44 0.79
N LYS A 267 21.90 6.15 0.65
CA LYS A 267 21.21 6.37 -0.61
C LYS A 267 21.59 7.66 -1.31
N TRP A 268 21.77 8.74 -0.55
CA TRP A 268 22.04 10.07 -1.09
C TRP A 268 23.29 10.73 -0.50
N GLY A 269 24.01 10.06 0.41
CA GLY A 269 25.21 10.64 1.03
C GLY A 269 24.92 11.80 1.98
N VAL A 270 23.67 11.96 2.42
CA VAL A 270 23.25 13.04 3.32
C VAL A 270 23.12 12.51 4.75
N GLU A 271 23.81 13.14 5.70
CA GLU A 271 23.79 12.73 7.11
C GLU A 271 23.76 13.90 8.12
N ASN A 272 23.96 15.14 7.66
CA ASN A 272 24.21 16.29 8.56
C ASN A 272 23.11 17.35 8.53
N LYS A 273 22.75 17.84 7.35
CA LYS A 273 21.89 19.03 7.18
C LYS A 273 20.53 18.66 6.63
N GLY A 274 19.45 19.11 7.27
CA GLY A 274 18.08 18.87 6.82
C GLY A 274 17.80 19.47 5.44
N LEU A 275 18.30 20.68 5.16
CA LEU A 275 18.15 21.30 3.84
C LEU A 275 18.80 20.47 2.71
N CYS A 276 19.95 19.85 2.96
CA CYS A 276 20.57 18.93 2.00
C CYS A 276 19.70 17.70 1.75
N LEU A 277 19.00 17.20 2.77
CA LEU A 277 18.07 16.07 2.62
C LEU A 277 16.89 16.46 1.74
N LEU A 278 16.30 17.63 1.99
CA LEU A 278 15.17 18.13 1.22
C LEU A 278 15.53 18.36 -0.25
N ILE A 279 16.75 18.86 -0.54
CA ILE A 279 17.30 18.93 -1.90
C ILE A 279 17.40 17.53 -2.51
N ALA A 280 18.05 16.59 -1.81
CA ALA A 280 18.27 15.23 -2.31
C ALA A 280 16.95 14.52 -2.64
N TRP A 281 15.94 14.66 -1.76
CA TRP A 281 14.63 14.05 -1.98
C TRP A 281 13.81 14.78 -3.03
N THR A 282 13.96 16.09 -3.21
CA THR A 282 13.36 16.80 -4.34
C THR A 282 13.96 16.33 -5.68
N ILE A 283 15.28 16.10 -5.72
CA ILE A 283 15.95 15.48 -6.87
C ILE A 283 15.42 14.04 -7.10
N GLU A 284 15.21 13.26 -6.06
CA GLU A 284 14.59 11.92 -6.16
C GLU A 284 13.18 11.99 -6.74
N ILE A 285 12.37 13.00 -6.36
CA ILE A 285 11.05 13.24 -6.97
C ILE A 285 11.20 13.51 -8.47
N ILE A 286 12.15 14.36 -8.86
CA ILE A 286 12.45 14.61 -10.28
C ILE A 286 12.83 13.31 -10.97
N GLN A 287 13.78 12.54 -10.43
CA GLN A 287 14.25 11.27 -11.03
C GLN A 287 13.13 10.24 -11.19
N ARG A 288 12.26 10.11 -10.20
CA ARG A 288 11.09 9.21 -10.26
C ARG A 288 10.04 9.70 -11.26
N GLY A 289 9.92 11.01 -11.45
CA GLY A 289 8.98 11.64 -12.38
C GLY A 289 9.52 11.82 -13.81
N SER A 290 10.83 11.70 -14.03
CA SER A 290 11.46 12.13 -15.28
C SER A 290 11.71 10.99 -16.26
N GLY A 291 10.78 10.84 -17.21
CA GLY A 291 11.15 10.53 -18.60
C GLY A 291 11.69 11.78 -19.31
N TRP A 292 12.78 12.37 -18.82
CA TRP A 292 13.33 13.59 -19.41
C TRP A 292 13.83 13.34 -20.83
N GLN A 293 13.46 14.24 -21.76
CA GLN A 293 14.09 14.40 -23.07
C GLN A 293 14.54 15.86 -23.14
N ALA A 294 15.82 16.07 -23.44
CA ALA A 294 16.34 17.41 -23.74
C ALA A 294 15.54 18.01 -24.90
N ASN A 295 15.30 19.32 -24.89
CA ASN A 295 15.02 20.01 -26.15
C ASN A 295 16.29 19.87 -27.02
N GLU A 296 16.18 19.25 -28.18
CA GLU A 296 17.29 19.17 -29.15
C GLU A 296 17.54 20.52 -29.83
N ASP A 297 16.62 21.48 -29.69
CA ASP A 297 16.74 22.85 -30.16
C ASP A 297 17.33 23.77 -29.08
N ILE A 298 18.52 23.44 -28.59
CA ILE A 298 19.37 24.42 -27.89
C ILE A 298 20.28 25.04 -28.95
N ALA A 299 19.86 26.20 -29.45
CA ALA A 299 20.67 27.09 -30.29
C ALA A 299 21.73 27.82 -29.45
#